data_AF-A0A2N3L3C6-F1
#
_entry.id   AF-A0A2N3L3C6-F1
#
_cell.length_a   1.000
_cell.length_b   1.000
_cell.length_c   1.000
_cell.angle_alpha   90.00
_cell.angle_beta   90.00
_cell.angle_gamma   90.00
#
_symmetry.space_group_name_H-M   'P 1'
#
loop_
_entity.id
_entity.type
_entity.pdbx_description
1 polymer ?
#
loop_
_entity_poly.entity_id
_entity_poly.type
_entity_poly.pdbx_seq_one_letter_code
_entity_poly.pdbx_strand_id
1 'polypeptide(L)'
;MIAYIQTNIIFGAKPMKNKNSKHSPLDSPTNRSFGLTVGGIFLLIETYRFWQSNIVDIAGVILLTVSLPLLTLGVLYPRILTPLNRGWMKLGLILHKIVNPIVMLLLYIVTICTTGLAMRAFGKDPLNLKFDKDAKTYWIARSPKGPSPETMKNQF
;
A
#
# COMPACT_ATOMS: atom_id res chain seq x y z
N MET A 1 4.77 -18.24 39.75
CA MET A 1 5.75 -17.13 39.91
C MET A 1 7.08 -17.61 40.49
N ILE A 2 7.09 -18.45 41.53
CA ILE A 2 8.32 -18.94 42.17
C ILE A 2 9.15 -19.87 41.27
N ALA A 3 8.51 -20.70 40.43
CA ALA A 3 9.21 -21.57 39.48
C ALA A 3 9.97 -20.83 38.35
N TYR A 4 9.52 -19.63 37.95
CA TYR A 4 10.14 -18.86 36.86
C TYR A 4 11.46 -18.19 37.28
N ILE A 5 11.61 -17.91 38.58
CA ILE A 5 12.78 -17.24 39.16
C ILE A 5 13.94 -18.24 39.33
N GLN A 6 13.64 -19.49 39.72
CA GLN A 6 14.65 -20.55 39.90
C GLN A 6 15.32 -20.96 38.58
N THR A 7 14.57 -21.06 37.48
CA THR A 7 15.14 -21.47 36.18
C THR A 7 16.12 -20.44 35.60
N ASN A 8 15.88 -19.14 35.82
CA ASN A 8 16.76 -18.08 35.29
C ASN A 8 18.11 -17.96 36.03
N ILE A 9 18.17 -18.37 37.30
CA ILE A 9 19.40 -18.30 38.11
C ILE A 9 20.35 -19.45 37.77
N ILE A 10 19.83 -20.64 37.44
CA ILE A 10 20.65 -21.83 37.17
C ILE A 10 21.27 -21.79 35.76
N PHE A 11 20.60 -21.18 34.78
CA PHE A 11 21.00 -21.28 33.37
C PHE A 11 21.76 -20.08 32.78
N GLY A 12 22.21 -19.13 33.61
CA GLY A 12 23.04 -18.00 33.14
C GLY A 12 22.44 -17.22 31.96
N ALA A 13 21.13 -17.32 31.75
CA ALA A 13 20.46 -16.79 30.57
C ALA A 13 20.34 -15.28 30.75
N LYS A 14 21.34 -14.56 30.23
CA LYS A 14 21.29 -13.11 30.10
C LYS A 14 19.98 -12.78 29.35
N PRO A 15 19.07 -11.97 29.91
CA PRO A 15 17.84 -11.64 29.22
C PRO A 15 18.20 -10.97 27.89
N MET A 16 17.84 -11.62 26.78
CA MET A 16 18.04 -11.05 25.46
C MET A 16 17.27 -9.74 25.41
N LYS A 17 17.99 -8.61 25.41
CA LYS A 17 17.41 -7.29 25.13
C LYS A 17 16.72 -7.40 23.77
N ASN A 18 15.40 -7.51 23.81
CA ASN A 18 14.55 -7.42 22.65
C ASN A 18 14.79 -6.04 22.01
N LYS A 19 15.57 -6.00 20.93
CA LYS A 19 15.85 -4.79 20.13
C LYS A 19 14.68 -4.41 19.21
N ASN A 20 13.54 -5.11 19.28
CA ASN A 20 12.44 -4.98 18.32
C ASN A 20 11.25 -4.20 18.88
N SER A 21 11.50 -3.07 19.55
CA SER A 21 10.42 -2.12 19.90
C SER A 21 10.76 -0.68 19.50
N LYS A 22 11.43 -0.50 18.35
CA LYS A 22 11.32 0.73 17.59
C LYS A 22 10.27 0.53 16.50
N HIS A 23 9.00 0.49 16.89
CA HIS A 23 7.97 1.00 15.98
C HIS A 23 8.13 2.51 15.98
N SER A 24 9.09 3.00 15.18
CA SER A 24 9.19 4.41 14.86
C SER A 24 7.84 4.82 14.28
N PRO A 25 7.10 5.76 14.87
CA PRO A 25 5.89 6.27 14.25
C PRO A 25 6.34 7.01 12.99
N LEU A 26 6.30 6.32 11.84
CA LEU A 26 6.57 6.81 10.48
C LEU A 26 7.27 8.18 10.48
N ASP A 27 8.59 8.19 10.60
CA ASP A 27 9.37 9.43 10.53
C ASP A 27 8.96 10.13 9.23
N SER A 28 8.21 11.23 9.36
CA SER A 28 7.76 12.01 8.22
C SER A 28 8.99 12.33 7.38
N PRO A 29 8.94 12.19 6.04
CA PRO A 29 10.10 12.42 5.19
C PRO A 29 10.79 13.72 5.60
N THR A 30 12.06 13.60 6.00
CA THR A 30 12.85 14.74 6.48
C THR A 30 12.72 15.85 5.44
N ASN A 31 12.45 17.10 5.86
CA ASN A 31 12.20 18.23 4.95
C ASN A 31 13.23 18.37 3.81
N ARG A 32 14.46 17.87 4.03
CA ARG A 32 15.55 17.76 3.05
C ARG A 32 15.23 16.82 1.89
N SER A 33 14.67 15.64 2.18
CA SER A 33 14.27 14.67 1.16
C SER A 33 13.20 15.27 0.25
N PHE A 34 12.21 15.97 0.79
CA PHE A 34 11.18 16.65 -0.03
C PHE A 34 11.79 17.69 -0.99
N GLY A 35 12.67 18.58 -0.47
CA GLY A 35 13.34 19.59 -1.29
C GLY A 35 14.22 18.98 -2.39
N LEU A 36 14.93 17.89 -2.09
CA LEU A 36 15.76 17.18 -3.05
C LEU A 36 14.94 16.48 -4.14
N THR A 37 13.86 15.79 -3.79
CA THR A 37 13.04 15.08 -4.78
C THR A 37 12.31 16.06 -5.70
N VAL A 38 11.70 17.11 -5.15
CA VAL A 38 10.96 18.11 -5.94
C VAL A 38 11.91 18.97 -6.78
N GLY A 39 13.00 19.46 -6.18
CA GLY A 39 14.03 20.20 -6.92
C GLY A 39 14.70 19.36 -8.01
N GLY A 40 14.97 18.09 -7.72
CA GLY A 40 15.52 17.13 -8.68
C GLY A 40 14.57 16.85 -9.85
N ILE A 41 13.27 16.67 -9.59
CA ILE A 41 12.27 16.49 -10.66
C ILE A 41 12.21 17.73 -11.55
N PHE A 42 12.18 18.94 -10.98
CA PHE A 42 12.17 20.16 -11.79
C PHE A 42 13.44 20.34 -12.61
N LEU A 43 14.61 20.01 -12.05
CA LEU A 43 15.88 20.05 -12.77
C LEU A 43 15.93 19.05 -13.92
N LEU A 44 15.41 17.82 -13.72
CA LEU A 44 15.31 16.82 -14.78
C LEU A 44 14.39 17.27 -15.91
N ILE A 45 13.24 17.88 -15.57
CA ILE A 45 12.30 18.43 -16.56
C ILE A 45 12.96 19.57 -17.35
N GLU A 46 13.68 20.46 -16.67
CA GLU A 46 14.38 21.58 -17.30
C GLU A 46 15.52 21.09 -18.21
N THR A 47 16.33 20.13 -17.75
CA THR A 47 17.38 19.49 -18.55
C THR A 47 16.80 18.79 -19.78
N TYR A 48 15.70 18.05 -19.63
CA TYR A 48 15.03 17.39 -20.75
C TYR A 48 14.48 18.39 -21.77
N ARG A 49 13.87 19.50 -21.30
CA ARG A 49 13.36 20.55 -22.16
C ARG A 49 14.48 21.29 -22.89
N PHE A 50 15.57 21.61 -22.19
CA PHE A 50 16.75 22.24 -22.77
C PHE A 50 17.34 21.37 -23.89
N TRP A 51 17.39 20.05 -23.68
CA TRP A 51 17.84 19.10 -24.69
C TRP A 51 16.92 19.03 -25.93
N GLN A 52 15.62 19.28 -25.75
CA GLN A 52 14.63 19.25 -26.83
C GLN A 52 14.55 20.55 -27.63
N SER A 53 14.66 21.73 -26.98
CA SER A 53 14.43 23.03 -27.62
C SER A 53 15.69 23.81 -27.99
N ASN A 54 16.86 23.51 -27.39
CA ASN A 54 18.12 24.28 -27.54
C ASN A 54 18.00 25.80 -27.28
N ILE A 55 16.84 26.26 -26.83
CA ILE A 55 16.50 27.66 -26.56
C ILE A 55 15.85 27.69 -25.19
N VAL A 56 16.33 28.61 -24.35
CA VAL A 56 15.76 28.86 -23.02
C VAL A 56 14.50 29.71 -23.21
N ASP A 57 13.37 29.05 -23.47
CA ASP A 57 12.08 29.71 -23.59
C ASP A 57 11.69 30.39 -22.26
N ILE A 58 10.73 31.33 -22.30
CA ILE A 58 10.17 32.01 -21.11
C ILE A 58 9.76 30.99 -20.02
N ALA A 59 9.22 29.84 -20.43
CA ALA A 59 8.87 28.75 -19.51
C ALA A 59 10.10 28.09 -18.85
N GLY A 60 11.24 28.04 -19.53
CA GLY A 60 12.52 27.57 -18.97
C GLY A 60 13.08 28.55 -17.94
N VAL A 61 13.01 29.85 -18.21
CA VAL A 61 13.40 30.90 -17.24
C VAL A 61 12.53 30.82 -15.97
N ILE A 62 11.21 30.65 -16.11
CA ILE A 62 10.30 30.48 -14.96
C ILE A 62 10.67 29.22 -14.16
N LEU A 63 10.94 28.10 -14.82
CA LEU A 63 11.36 26.86 -14.16
C LEU A 63 12.70 26.98 -13.43
N LEU A 64 13.69 27.66 -14.02
CA LEU A 64 14.98 27.94 -13.37
C LEU A 64 14.82 28.86 -12.16
N THR A 65 13.99 29.90 -12.29
CA THR A 65 13.71 30.84 -11.21
C THR A 65 12.93 30.22 -10.05
N VAL A 66 12.17 29.14 -10.30
CA VAL A 66 11.46 28.38 -9.25
C VAL A 66 12.34 27.28 -8.66
N SER A 67 13.13 26.58 -9.48
CA SER A 67 13.95 25.45 -9.04
C SER A 67 15.17 25.88 -8.23
N LEU A 68 15.83 26.97 -8.59
CA LEU A 68 17.06 27.44 -7.92
C LEU A 68 16.80 27.90 -6.47
N PRO A 69 15.76 28.71 -6.16
CA PRO A 69 15.39 29.02 -4.78
C PRO A 69 14.90 27.78 -4.03
N LEU A 70 14.19 26.86 -4.68
CA LEU A 70 13.66 25.67 -4.01
C LEU A 70 14.77 24.68 -3.60
N LEU A 71 15.79 24.49 -4.45
CA LEU A 71 16.98 23.71 -4.14
C LEU A 71 17.82 24.40 -3.05
N THR A 72 18.07 25.71 -3.18
CA THR A 72 18.88 26.45 -2.19
C THR A 72 18.19 26.56 -0.84
N LEU A 73 16.88 26.85 -0.79
CA LEU A 73 16.10 26.85 0.45
C LEU A 73 15.95 25.44 1.04
N GLY A 74 15.87 24.41 0.19
CA GLY A 74 15.89 22.99 0.58
C GLY A 74 17.15 22.59 1.34
N VAL A 75 18.30 23.20 0.99
CA VAL A 75 19.61 22.94 1.61
C VAL A 75 19.87 23.87 2.81
N LEU A 76 19.60 25.17 2.69
CA LEU A 76 20.00 26.19 3.67
C LEU A 76 18.95 26.44 4.78
N TYR A 77 17.65 26.40 4.49
CA TYR A 77 16.60 26.76 5.46
C TYR A 77 15.42 25.75 5.45
N PRO A 78 15.63 24.51 5.92
CA PRO A 78 14.59 23.48 5.96
C PRO A 78 13.42 23.80 6.91
N ARG A 79 13.55 24.81 7.77
CA ARG A 79 12.49 25.24 8.70
C ARG A 79 11.33 25.96 8.00
N ILE A 80 11.59 26.75 6.95
CA ILE A 80 10.55 27.46 6.18
C ILE A 80 9.78 26.49 5.26
N LEU A 81 10.43 25.40 4.84
CA LEU A 81 9.80 24.31 4.08
C LEU A 81 8.96 23.35 4.93
N THR A 82 9.00 23.45 6.26
CA THR A 82 8.23 22.57 7.17
C THR A 82 6.70 22.63 6.95
N PRO A 83 6.04 23.81 6.89
CA PRO A 83 4.61 23.87 6.59
C PRO A 83 4.27 23.38 5.19
N LEU A 84 5.12 23.64 4.20
CA LEU A 84 4.92 23.20 2.82
C LEU A 84 5.04 21.67 2.69
N ASN A 85 6.05 21.06 3.31
CA ASN A 85 6.20 19.60 3.37
C ASN A 85 4.98 18.96 4.05
N ARG A 86 4.48 19.55 5.15
CA ARG A 86 3.25 19.06 5.81
C ARG A 86 2.02 19.18 4.90
N GLY A 87 1.89 20.26 4.13
CA GLY A 87 0.81 20.44 3.15
C GLY A 87 0.88 19.38 2.05
N TRP A 88 2.07 19.18 1.48
CA TRP A 88 2.32 18.16 0.46
C TRP A 88 2.06 16.75 0.97
N MET A 89 2.48 16.43 2.20
CA MET A 89 2.22 15.13 2.83
C MET A 89 0.71 14.91 3.04
N LYS A 90 -0.03 15.92 3.48
CA LYS A 90 -1.50 15.84 3.58
C LYS A 90 -2.14 15.59 2.22
N LEU A 91 -1.68 16.27 1.17
CA LEU A 91 -2.14 16.02 -0.20
C LEU A 91 -1.82 14.59 -0.63
N GLY A 92 -0.60 14.10 -0.37
CA GLY A 92 -0.20 12.73 -0.64
C GLY A 92 -1.08 11.69 0.08
N LEU A 93 -1.45 11.95 1.33
CA LEU A 93 -2.37 11.10 2.10
C LEU A 93 -3.79 11.10 1.52
N ILE A 94 -4.30 12.27 1.13
CA ILE A 94 -5.62 12.39 0.48
C ILE A 94 -5.60 11.66 -0.87
N LEU A 95 -4.55 11.86 -1.65
CA LEU A 95 -4.37 11.20 -2.94
C LEU A 95 -4.29 9.69 -2.74
N HIS A 96 -3.52 9.21 -1.76
CA HIS A 96 -3.46 7.79 -1.43
C HIS A 96 -4.84 7.22 -1.04
N LYS A 97 -5.62 7.97 -0.26
CA LYS A 97 -7.00 7.59 0.09
C LYS A 97 -7.93 7.44 -1.12
N ILE A 98 -7.67 8.16 -2.21
CA ILE A 98 -8.45 8.09 -3.46
C ILE A 98 -7.88 7.00 -4.37
N VAL A 99 -6.57 6.96 -4.55
CA VAL A 99 -5.86 6.01 -5.42
C VAL A 99 -6.05 4.58 -4.93
N ASN A 100 -6.01 4.34 -3.62
CA ASN A 100 -6.13 3.00 -3.07
C ASN A 100 -7.48 2.32 -3.43
N PRO A 101 -8.66 2.93 -3.19
CA PRO A 101 -9.93 2.42 -3.70
C PRO A 101 -9.98 2.26 -5.23
N ILE A 102 -9.40 3.18 -6.00
CA ILE A 102 -9.37 3.09 -7.47
C ILE A 102 -8.58 1.87 -7.92
N VAL A 103 -7.40 1.64 -7.35
CA VAL A 103 -6.56 0.47 -7.65
C VAL A 103 -7.29 -0.82 -7.25
N MET A 104 -7.91 -0.84 -6.08
CA MET A 104 -8.72 -1.99 -5.63
C MET A 104 -9.91 -2.26 -6.55
N LEU A 105 -10.60 -1.21 -7.02
CA LEU A 105 -11.69 -1.31 -7.98
C LEU A 105 -11.19 -1.85 -9.33
N LEU A 106 -10.07 -1.32 -9.82
CA LEU A 106 -9.46 -1.79 -11.06
C LEU A 106 -9.07 -3.26 -10.96
N LEU A 107 -8.44 -3.67 -9.85
CA LEU A 107 -8.13 -5.07 -9.58
C LEU A 107 -9.40 -5.92 -9.58
N TYR A 108 -10.46 -5.49 -8.90
CA TYR A 108 -11.73 -6.21 -8.88
C TYR A 108 -12.30 -6.39 -10.30
N ILE A 109 -12.32 -5.34 -11.11
CA ILE A 109 -12.83 -5.42 -12.48
C ILE A 109 -11.95 -6.34 -13.33
N VAL A 110 -10.64 -6.14 -13.31
CA VAL A 110 -9.69 -6.87 -14.15
C VAL A 110 -9.56 -8.34 -13.76
N THR A 111 -9.74 -8.68 -12.48
CA THR A 111 -9.56 -10.05 -11.99
C THR A 111 -10.89 -10.75 -11.75
N ILE A 112 -11.73 -10.22 -10.86
CA ILE A 112 -12.96 -10.88 -10.43
C ILE A 112 -14.05 -10.75 -11.50
N CYS A 113 -14.26 -9.55 -12.04
CA CYS A 113 -15.32 -9.33 -13.03
C CYS A 113 -15.01 -10.05 -14.35
N THR A 114 -13.76 -10.00 -14.83
CA THR A 114 -13.36 -10.78 -16.02
C THR A 114 -13.51 -12.28 -15.80
N THR A 115 -13.11 -12.81 -14.64
CA THR A 115 -13.27 -14.24 -14.32
C THR A 115 -14.75 -14.63 -14.26
N GLY A 116 -15.59 -13.83 -13.61
CA GLY A 116 -17.04 -14.08 -13.57
C GLY A 116 -17.70 -14.02 -14.95
N LEU A 117 -17.30 -13.05 -15.78
CA LEU A 117 -17.79 -12.94 -17.15
C LEU A 117 -17.31 -14.12 -18.01
N ALA A 118 -16.05 -14.54 -17.88
CA ALA A 118 -15.51 -15.72 -18.53
C ALA A 118 -16.27 -16.98 -18.12
N MET A 119 -16.51 -17.19 -16.82
CA MET A 119 -17.29 -18.33 -16.32
C MET A 119 -18.71 -18.34 -16.89
N ARG A 120 -19.36 -17.18 -16.98
CA ARG A 120 -20.68 -17.04 -17.59
C ARG A 120 -20.66 -17.33 -19.09
N ALA A 121 -19.63 -16.90 -19.81
CA ALA A 121 -19.44 -17.21 -21.24
C ALA A 121 -19.21 -18.71 -21.48
N PHE A 122 -18.47 -19.39 -20.59
CA PHE A 122 -18.27 -20.84 -20.62
C PHE A 122 -19.45 -21.64 -20.03
N GLY A 123 -20.55 -20.98 -19.64
CA GLY A 123 -21.74 -21.62 -19.09
C GLY A 123 -21.55 -22.29 -17.73
N LYS A 124 -20.44 -21.99 -17.03
CA LYS A 124 -20.17 -22.55 -15.70
C LYS A 124 -20.87 -21.70 -14.64
N ASP A 125 -21.89 -22.27 -14.01
CA ASP A 125 -22.55 -21.72 -12.83
C ASP A 125 -22.17 -22.55 -11.60
N PRO A 126 -21.06 -22.24 -10.91
CA PRO A 126 -20.61 -23.02 -9.74
C PRO A 126 -21.58 -22.90 -8.56
N LEU A 127 -22.42 -21.87 -8.53
CA LEU A 127 -23.34 -21.59 -7.44
C LEU A 127 -24.78 -22.08 -7.73
N ASN A 128 -25.04 -22.63 -8.94
CA ASN A 128 -26.38 -23.04 -9.38
C ASN A 128 -27.44 -21.98 -9.02
N LEU A 129 -27.17 -20.72 -9.35
CA LEU A 129 -27.97 -19.56 -8.93
C LEU A 129 -29.32 -19.46 -9.66
N LYS A 130 -29.55 -20.30 -10.66
CA LYS A 130 -30.83 -20.37 -11.37
C LYS A 130 -31.90 -20.99 -10.48
N PHE A 131 -32.96 -20.23 -10.25
CA PHE A 131 -34.13 -20.69 -9.51
C PHE A 131 -34.95 -21.67 -10.38
N ASP A 132 -35.08 -22.89 -9.90
CA ASP A 132 -35.91 -23.95 -10.48
C ASP A 132 -37.23 -24.07 -9.68
N LYS A 133 -38.35 -23.77 -10.35
CA LYS A 133 -39.68 -23.81 -9.73
C LYS A 133 -40.21 -25.24 -9.56
N ASP A 134 -39.66 -26.19 -10.31
CA ASP A 134 -40.13 -27.58 -10.33
C ASP A 134 -39.25 -28.49 -9.45
N ALA A 135 -38.16 -27.96 -8.88
CA ALA A 135 -37.27 -28.68 -7.99
C ALA A 135 -37.94 -29.00 -6.64
N LYS A 136 -38.06 -30.29 -6.31
CA LYS A 136 -38.55 -30.76 -5.00
C LYS A 136 -37.65 -30.34 -3.82
N THR A 137 -36.35 -30.21 -4.05
CA THR A 137 -35.39 -29.70 -3.06
C THR A 137 -34.13 -29.22 -3.76
N TYR A 138 -33.53 -28.13 -3.27
CA TYR A 138 -32.24 -27.62 -3.72
C TYR A 138 -31.05 -28.32 -3.03
N TRP A 139 -31.33 -29.30 -2.16
CA TRP A 139 -30.30 -30.02 -1.43
C TRP A 139 -29.45 -30.90 -2.35
N ILE A 140 -28.17 -30.57 -2.50
CA ILE A 140 -27.21 -31.37 -3.27
C ILE A 140 -26.76 -32.56 -2.41
N ALA A 141 -27.25 -33.76 -2.74
CA ALA A 141 -26.82 -35.00 -2.10
C ALA A 141 -25.35 -35.28 -2.45
N ARG A 142 -24.46 -35.30 -1.44
CA ARG A 142 -23.04 -35.59 -1.62
C ARG A 142 -22.79 -37.10 -1.63
N SER A 143 -22.06 -37.60 -2.62
CA SER A 143 -21.53 -38.96 -2.69
C SER A 143 -20.02 -38.91 -2.97
N PRO A 144 -19.15 -39.49 -2.12
CA PRO A 144 -19.46 -40.27 -0.92
C PRO A 144 -20.04 -39.40 0.21
N LYS A 145 -20.76 -40.04 1.14
CA LYS A 145 -21.21 -39.39 2.38
C LYS A 145 -19.99 -38.77 3.07
N GLY A 146 -20.16 -37.56 3.61
CA GLY A 146 -19.08 -36.84 4.29
C GLY A 146 -18.39 -37.69 5.37
N PRO A 147 -17.19 -37.29 5.83
CA PRO A 147 -16.42 -38.05 6.81
C PRO A 147 -17.27 -38.40 8.03
N SER A 148 -17.04 -39.58 8.61
CA SER A 148 -17.84 -40.06 9.74
C SER A 148 -17.83 -39.02 10.88
N PRO A 149 -18.94 -38.86 11.63
CA PRO A 149 -19.03 -37.89 12.72
C PRO A 149 -17.88 -37.96 13.74
N GLU A 150 -17.27 -39.14 13.87
CA GLU A 150 -16.12 -39.44 14.73
C GLU A 150 -14.82 -38.71 14.34
N THR A 151 -14.76 -38.11 13.15
CA THR A 151 -13.58 -37.36 12.66
C THR A 151 -13.46 -35.98 13.31
N MET A 152 -14.54 -35.45 13.89
CA MET A 152 -14.55 -34.13 14.54
C MET A 152 -14.20 -34.24 16.03
N LYS A 153 -12.90 -34.37 16.35
CA LYS A 153 -12.40 -34.52 17.72
C LYS A 153 -12.61 -33.30 18.63
N ASN A 154 -12.72 -32.09 18.07
CA ASN A 154 -12.89 -30.84 18.82
C ASN A 154 -13.99 -29.98 18.17
N GLN A 155 -15.25 -30.21 18.55
CA GLN A 155 -16.41 -29.48 17.99
C GLN A 155 -16.90 -28.33 18.88
N PHE A 156 -16.26 -28.10 20.02
CA PHE A 156 -16.51 -26.96 20.93
C PHE A 156 -15.18 -26.40 21.42
#